data_AF-A0AAW8F2Y0-F1
#
_entry.id   AF-A0AAW8F2Y0-F1
#
_cell.length_a   1.000
_cell.length_b   1.000
_cell.length_c   1.000
_cell.angle_alpha   90.00
_cell.angle_beta   90.00
_cell.angle_gamma   90.00
#
_symmetry.space_group_name_H-M   'P 1'
#
loop_
_entity.id
_entity.type
_entity.pdbx_description
1 polymer ?
#
loop_
_entity_poly.entity_id
_entity_poly.type
_entity_poly.pdbx_seq_one_letter_code
_entity_poly.pdbx_strand_id
1 'polypeptide(L)'
;MRVHCTSTDADGRKIVTRYGNSELGWNHFTHRHNIKKCAILNAALKDKVDRNDGHGRLEYDGVAIRTGGSPAQVKFVVIVQYTRKTKDGRYDAGRGQKIGVINAFCRNQPNNKCPAWMNQ
;
A
#
# COMPACT_ATOMS: atom_id res chain seq x y z
N MET A 1 15.31 7.45 -1.02
CA MET A 1 14.06 8.02 -0.46
C MET A 1 13.86 7.57 0.99
N ARG A 2 13.55 8.51 1.89
CA ARG A 2 13.30 8.24 3.33
C ARG A 2 12.10 7.30 3.52
N VAL A 3 12.17 6.42 4.52
CA VAL A 3 11.06 5.53 4.92
C VAL A 3 10.04 6.31 5.74
N HIS A 4 8.75 6.08 5.49
CA HIS A 4 7.62 6.66 6.22
C HIS A 4 6.91 5.62 7.09
N CYS A 5 6.53 4.47 6.51
CA CYS A 5 5.96 3.33 7.24
C CYS A 5 6.84 2.09 7.06
N THR A 6 6.76 1.17 8.01
CA THR A 6 7.30 -0.19 7.87
C THR A 6 6.28 -1.19 8.39
N SER A 7 6.15 -2.33 7.70
CA SER A 7 5.39 -3.50 8.15
C SER A 7 6.19 -4.76 7.86
N THR A 8 5.84 -5.85 8.53
CA THR A 8 6.30 -7.19 8.18
C THR A 8 5.08 -7.98 7.72
N ASP A 9 5.20 -8.67 6.58
CA ASP A 9 4.11 -9.53 6.09
C ASP A 9 4.11 -10.92 6.74
N ALA A 10 3.09 -11.71 6.44
CA ALA A 10 2.91 -13.06 7.00
C ALA A 10 4.09 -14.00 6.69
N ASP A 11 4.84 -13.77 5.62
CA ASP A 11 6.03 -14.55 5.24
C ASP A 11 7.33 -13.96 5.82
N GLY A 12 7.23 -12.99 6.74
CA GLY A 12 8.39 -12.37 7.39
C GLY A 12 9.10 -11.31 6.52
N ARG A 13 8.53 -10.89 5.40
CA ARG A 13 9.13 -9.87 4.53
C ARG A 13 9.00 -8.49 5.17
N LYS A 14 10.12 -7.79 5.34
CA LYS A 14 10.11 -6.38 5.73
C LYS A 14 9.66 -5.52 4.55
N ILE A 15 8.44 -4.99 4.62
CA ILE A 15 7.85 -4.11 3.63
C ILE A 15 7.98 -2.66 4.11
N VAL A 16 8.67 -1.84 3.33
CA VAL A 16 8.79 -0.40 3.61
C VAL A 16 7.82 0.40 2.75
N THR A 17 7.25 1.46 3.30
CA THR A 17 6.60 2.52 2.51
C THR A 17 7.48 3.74 2.60
N ARG A 18 7.95 4.24 1.46
CA ARG A 18 8.77 5.46 1.41
C ARG A 18 7.88 6.67 1.15
N TYR A 19 8.38 7.87 1.45
CA TYR A 19 7.66 9.11 1.14
C TYR A 19 7.26 9.19 -0.34
N GLY A 20 8.15 8.71 -1.23
CA GLY A 20 7.86 8.64 -2.66
C GLY A 20 7.70 10.01 -3.31
N ASN A 21 6.92 10.06 -4.38
CA ASN A 21 6.65 11.25 -5.19
C ASN A 21 5.16 11.26 -5.61
N SER A 22 4.81 12.01 -6.65
CA SER A 22 3.43 12.08 -7.16
C SER A 22 2.94 10.78 -7.82
N GLU A 23 3.84 9.88 -8.22
CA GLU A 23 3.52 8.64 -8.95
C GLU A 23 3.50 7.40 -8.07
N LEU A 24 4.31 7.36 -7.00
CA LEU A 24 4.38 6.22 -6.10
C LEU A 24 4.74 6.63 -4.67
N GLY A 25 4.48 5.72 -3.73
CA GLY A 25 4.80 5.92 -2.31
C GLY A 25 3.81 6.85 -1.60
N TRP A 26 4.10 7.14 -0.33
CA TRP A 26 3.18 7.82 0.59
C TRP A 26 2.52 9.08 0.01
N ASN A 27 3.30 9.94 -0.65
CA ASN A 27 2.81 11.18 -1.25
C ASN A 27 1.74 10.91 -2.32
N HIS A 28 1.92 9.90 -3.17
CA HIS A 28 0.90 9.47 -4.11
C HIS A 28 -0.37 9.03 -3.38
N PHE A 29 -0.24 8.22 -2.34
CA PHE A 29 -1.40 7.62 -1.64
C PHE A 29 -2.22 8.69 -0.93
N THR A 30 -1.55 9.63 -0.27
CA THR A 30 -2.21 10.73 0.46
C THR A 30 -2.95 11.66 -0.47
N HIS A 31 -2.34 12.08 -1.59
CA HIS A 31 -2.96 13.07 -2.48
C HIS A 31 -3.96 12.44 -3.46
N ARG A 32 -3.62 11.29 -4.05
CA ARG A 32 -4.46 10.64 -5.07
C ARG A 32 -5.57 9.79 -4.46
N HIS A 33 -5.26 9.07 -3.38
CA HIS A 33 -6.12 8.01 -2.83
C HIS A 33 -6.64 8.30 -1.42
N ASN A 34 -6.31 9.45 -0.83
CA ASN A 34 -6.72 9.85 0.52
C ASN A 34 -6.36 8.81 1.59
N ILE A 35 -5.16 8.24 1.52
CA ILE A 35 -4.60 7.37 2.57
C ILE A 35 -3.58 8.17 3.38
N LYS A 36 -3.85 8.37 4.67
CA LYS A 36 -3.08 9.24 5.57
C LYS A 36 -2.55 8.55 6.82
N LYS A 37 -2.84 7.26 7.00
CA LYS A 37 -2.38 6.48 8.17
C LYS A 37 -1.64 5.22 7.74
N CYS A 38 -0.45 5.00 8.32
CA CYS A 38 0.30 3.75 8.11
C CYS A 38 -0.52 2.53 8.53
N ALA A 39 -1.41 2.68 9.52
CA ALA A 39 -2.30 1.62 9.98
C ALA A 39 -3.17 1.02 8.86
N ILE A 40 -3.60 1.83 7.88
CA ILE A 40 -4.37 1.33 6.72
C ILE A 40 -3.53 0.36 5.90
N LEU A 41 -2.27 0.74 5.58
CA LEU A 41 -1.36 -0.13 4.83
C LEU A 41 -1.05 -1.40 5.62
N ASN A 42 -0.72 -1.23 6.90
CA ASN A 42 -0.35 -2.33 7.78
C ASN A 42 -1.49 -3.34 7.98
N ALA A 43 -2.76 -2.92 7.90
CA ALA A 43 -3.90 -3.82 8.01
C ALA A 43 -3.95 -4.84 6.87
N ALA A 44 -3.63 -4.43 5.63
CA ALA A 44 -3.50 -5.38 4.51
C ALA A 44 -2.17 -6.13 4.55
N LEU A 45 -1.07 -5.43 4.83
CA LEU A 45 0.28 -6.03 4.78
C LEU A 45 0.53 -7.10 5.83
N LYS A 46 -0.26 -7.17 6.91
CA LYS A 46 -0.14 -8.23 7.93
C LYS A 46 -0.69 -9.59 7.48
N ASP A 47 -1.50 -9.61 6.43
CA ASP A 47 -2.04 -10.85 5.87
C ASP A 47 -1.07 -11.47 4.85
N LYS A 48 -1.45 -12.62 4.28
CA LYS A 48 -0.76 -13.25 3.18
C LYS A 48 -0.82 -12.40 1.90
N VAL A 49 0.07 -12.70 0.97
CA VAL A 49 0.00 -12.13 -0.37
C VAL A 49 -1.22 -12.71 -1.10
N ASP A 50 -2.12 -11.86 -1.59
CA ASP A 50 -3.30 -12.29 -2.35
C ASP A 50 -2.99 -12.51 -3.83
N ARG A 51 -2.08 -11.71 -4.40
CA ARG A 51 -1.62 -11.86 -5.79
C ARG A 51 -0.12 -11.60 -5.90
N ASN A 52 0.57 -12.48 -6.63
CA ASN A 52 1.99 -12.37 -6.92
C ASN A 52 2.19 -12.59 -8.42
N ASP A 53 2.82 -11.62 -9.10
CA ASP A 53 3.07 -11.71 -10.56
C ASP A 53 4.34 -12.49 -10.93
N GLY A 54 5.08 -13.01 -9.95
CA GLY A 54 6.35 -13.71 -10.16
C GLY A 54 7.54 -12.79 -10.47
N HIS A 55 7.30 -11.48 -10.68
CA HIS A 55 8.29 -10.46 -10.97
C HIS A 55 8.46 -9.46 -9.82
N GLY A 56 8.03 -9.87 -8.62
CA GLY A 56 8.17 -9.13 -7.38
C GLY A 56 7.08 -8.11 -7.13
N ARG A 57 6.04 -8.03 -7.97
CA ARG A 57 4.82 -7.30 -7.62
C ARG A 57 3.96 -8.20 -6.74
N LEU A 58 3.74 -7.74 -5.51
CA LEU A 58 2.88 -8.39 -4.54
C LEU A 58 1.68 -7.48 -4.28
N GLU A 59 0.48 -8.03 -4.30
CA GLU A 59 -0.74 -7.31 -3.92
C GLU A 59 -1.33 -7.95 -2.67
N TYR A 60 -1.72 -7.08 -1.74
CA TYR A 60 -2.35 -7.42 -0.48
C TYR A 60 -3.70 -6.73 -0.46
N ASP A 61 -4.77 -7.49 -0.33
CA ASP A 61 -6.12 -6.99 -0.20
C ASP A 61 -6.45 -6.75 1.28
N GLY A 62 -7.26 -5.74 1.52
CA GLY A 62 -7.72 -5.39 2.85
C GLY A 62 -9.19 -5.00 2.84
N VAL A 63 -9.85 -5.21 3.97
CA VAL A 63 -11.24 -4.82 4.17
C VAL A 63 -11.34 -3.98 5.43
N ALA A 64 -11.83 -2.76 5.30
CA ALA A 64 -12.18 -1.90 6.42
C ALA A 64 -13.70 -1.93 6.61
N ILE A 65 -14.13 -2.20 7.85
CA ILE A 65 -15.54 -2.26 8.24
C ILE A 65 -15.78 -1.15 9.25
N ARG A 66 -16.78 -0.30 8.99
CA ARG A 66 -17.34 0.63 9.97
C ARG A 66 -18.68 0.08 10.41
N THR A 67 -18.86 -0.11 11.71
CA THR A 67 -20.11 -0.54 12.34
C THR A 67 -20.86 0.65 12.94
N GLY A 68 -22.12 0.46 13.36
CA GLY A 68 -22.96 1.51 13.96
C GLY A 68 -24.03 2.07 13.02
N GLY A 69 -24.48 3.31 13.25
CA GLY A 69 -25.65 3.91 12.59
C GLY A 69 -25.55 4.10 11.06
N SER A 70 -24.37 3.90 10.47
CA SER A 70 -24.21 3.83 9.01
C SER A 70 -23.10 2.84 8.66
N PRO A 71 -23.42 1.53 8.65
CA PRO A 71 -22.46 0.48 8.35
C PRO A 71 -21.86 0.68 6.97
N ALA A 72 -20.56 0.45 6.85
CA ALA A 72 -19.87 0.57 5.57
C ALA A 72 -18.74 -0.45 5.48
N GLN A 73 -18.50 -0.94 4.26
CA GLN A 73 -17.38 -1.82 3.94
C GLN A 73 -16.57 -1.23 2.78
N VAL A 74 -15.27 -1.12 2.98
CA VAL A 74 -14.34 -0.64 1.96
C VAL A 74 -13.30 -1.71 1.70
N LYS A 75 -13.16 -2.10 0.43
CA LYS A 75 -12.11 -2.98 -0.06
C LYS A 75 -10.96 -2.11 -0.55
N PHE A 76 -9.76 -2.35 -0.06
CA PHE A 76 -8.57 -1.62 -0.45
C PHE A 76 -7.45 -2.58 -0.81
N VAL A 77 -6.48 -2.09 -1.57
CA VAL A 77 -5.38 -2.86 -2.12
C VAL A 77 -4.09 -2.12 -1.80
N VAL A 78 -3.08 -2.86 -1.34
CA VAL A 78 -1.71 -2.38 -1.19
C VAL A 78 -0.83 -3.15 -2.17
N ILE A 79 -0.15 -2.41 -3.04
CA ILE A 79 0.74 -2.95 -4.07
C ILE A 79 2.17 -2.69 -3.65
N VAL A 80 2.94 -3.76 -3.53
CA VAL A 80 4.34 -3.77 -3.17
C VAL A 80 5.17 -4.17 -4.39
N GLN A 81 6.25 -3.43 -4.64
CA GLN A 81 7.33 -3.88 -5.49
C GLN A 81 8.47 -4.39 -4.60
N TYR A 82 8.56 -5.71 -4.47
CA TYR A 82 9.52 -6.41 -3.61
C TYR A 82 10.83 -6.75 -4.34
N THR A 83 11.24 -5.87 -5.25
CA THR A 83 12.50 -5.92 -5.98
C THR A 83 13.23 -4.58 -5.81
N ARG A 84 14.50 -4.55 -6.23
CA ARG A 84 15.29 -3.33 -6.26
C ARG A 84 14.74 -2.30 -7.25
N LYS A 85 14.25 -2.75 -8.41
CA LYS A 85 13.76 -1.90 -9.51
C LYS A 85 12.33 -2.22 -9.89
N THR A 86 11.60 -1.23 -10.39
CA THR A 86 10.32 -1.46 -11.09
C THR A 86 10.55 -2.22 -12.38
N LYS A 87 9.51 -2.87 -12.91
CA LYS A 87 9.57 -3.66 -14.15
C LYS A 87 10.06 -2.83 -15.36
N ASP A 88 9.67 -1.57 -15.43
CA ASP A 88 10.09 -0.60 -16.45
C ASP A 88 11.48 0.02 -16.17
N GLY A 89 12.11 -0.30 -15.03
CA GLY A 89 13.41 0.23 -14.64
C GLY A 89 13.42 1.71 -14.22
N ARG A 90 12.28 2.41 -14.26
CA ARG A 90 12.17 3.85 -13.98
C ARG A 90 12.54 4.22 -12.54
N TYR A 91 12.37 3.28 -11.61
CA TYR A 91 12.67 3.47 -10.20
C TYR A 91 13.64 2.42 -9.68
N ASP A 92 14.63 2.86 -8.91
CA ASP A 92 15.64 2.02 -8.27
C ASP A 92 15.79 2.41 -6.79
N ALA A 93 15.66 1.42 -5.89
CA ALA A 93 15.80 1.62 -4.44
C ALA A 93 17.26 1.70 -3.96
N GLY A 94 18.23 1.37 -4.81
CA GLY A 94 19.64 1.23 -4.47
C GLY A 94 20.04 -0.21 -4.13
N ARG A 95 21.35 -0.48 -4.11
CA ARG A 95 21.91 -1.82 -3.86
C ARG A 95 21.47 -2.34 -2.48
N GLY A 96 21.04 -3.60 -2.43
CA GLY A 96 20.60 -4.26 -1.19
C GLY A 96 19.24 -3.81 -0.66
N GLN A 97 18.57 -2.88 -1.34
CA GLN A 97 17.25 -2.38 -0.96
C GLN A 97 16.17 -2.90 -1.90
N LYS A 98 14.93 -2.92 -1.38
CA LYS A 98 13.71 -3.13 -2.15
C LYS A 98 12.92 -1.84 -2.17
N ILE A 99 12.10 -1.63 -3.20
CA ILE A 99 11.30 -0.41 -3.36
C ILE A 99 10.26 -0.32 -2.24
N GLY A 100 9.50 -1.39 -2.03
CA GLY A 100 8.44 -1.45 -1.03
C GLY A 100 7.07 -1.10 -1.61
N VAL A 101 6.20 -0.47 -0.81
CA VAL A 101 4.85 -0.09 -1.26
C VAL A 101 4.93 0.98 -2.34
N ILE A 102 4.41 0.67 -3.53
CA ILE A 102 4.37 1.57 -4.68
C ILE A 102 3.00 2.19 -4.91
N ASN A 103 1.91 1.51 -4.52
CA ASN A 103 0.56 2.07 -4.58
C ASN A 103 -0.32 1.51 -3.47
N ALA A 104 -1.31 2.29 -3.02
CA ALA A 104 -2.38 1.84 -2.16
C ALA A 104 -3.65 2.65 -2.43
N PHE A 105 -4.79 1.98 -2.54
CA PHE A 105 -6.06 2.64 -2.89
C PHE A 105 -7.29 1.84 -2.48
N CYS A 106 -8.45 2.51 -2.41
CA CYS A 106 -9.72 1.88 -2.07
C CYS A 106 -10.51 1.51 -3.33
N ARG A 107 -10.49 0.23 -3.72
CA ARG A 107 -10.95 -0.30 -5.01
C ARG A 107 -12.46 -0.12 -5.25
N ASN A 108 -13.28 -0.20 -4.22
CA ASN A 108 -14.75 -0.10 -4.34
C ASN A 108 -15.28 1.29 -3.98
N GLN A 109 -14.48 2.34 -4.15
CA GLN A 109 -14.83 3.72 -3.80
C GLN A 109 -14.68 4.65 -5.02
N PRO A 110 -15.44 5.75 -5.09
CA PRO A 110 -15.33 6.72 -6.18
C PRO A 110 -13.88 7.19 -6.37
N ASN A 111 -13.41 7.14 -7.62
CA ASN A 111 -12.05 7.53 -8.00
C ASN A 111 -10.93 6.79 -7.24
N ASN A 112 -11.20 5.59 -6.73
CA ASN A 112 -10.28 4.82 -5.90
C ASN A 112 -9.80 5.56 -4.63
N LYS A 113 -10.62 6.49 -4.11
CA LYS A 113 -10.29 7.29 -2.92
C LYS A 113 -10.87 6.66 -1.66
N CYS A 114 -10.05 6.56 -0.63
CA CYS A 114 -10.50 6.08 0.66
C CYS A 114 -11.36 7.14 1.36
N PRO A 115 -12.50 6.77 1.95
CA PRO A 115 -13.36 7.71 2.65
C PRO A 115 -12.67 8.26 3.91
N ALA A 116 -13.06 9.48 4.32
CA ALA A 116 -12.40 10.18 5.41
C ALA A 116 -12.37 9.39 6.73
N TRP A 117 -13.42 8.62 7.03
CA TRP A 117 -13.52 7.82 8.25
C TRP A 117 -12.42 6.75 8.38
N MET A 118 -11.87 6.25 7.27
CA MET A 118 -10.73 5.30 7.34
C MET A 118 -9.45 5.97 7.86
N ASN A 119 -9.38 7.29 7.79
CA ASN A 119 -8.25 8.09 8.26
C ASN A 119 -8.50 8.71 9.64
N GLN A 120 -9.60 8.36 10.31
CA GLN A 120 -9.91 8.81 11.68
C GLN A 120 -9.27 7.90 12.71
#